data_AF-A0A367E8V0-F1
#
_entry.id   AF-A0A367E8V0-F1
#
_cell.length_a   1.000
_cell.length_b   1.000
_cell.length_c   1.000
_cell.angle_alpha   90.00
_cell.angle_beta   90.00
_cell.angle_gamma   90.00
#
_symmetry.space_group_name_H-M   'P 1'
#
loop_
_entity.id
_entity.type
_entity.pdbx_description
1 polymer ?
#
loop_
_entity_poly.entity_id
_entity_poly.type
_entity_poly.pdbx_seq_one_letter_code
_entity_poly.pdbx_strand_id
1 'polypeptide(L)'
;MTSAAKDLIKRVGKLSPAQRANGQALHRPLLLLWSIGQAVHREPREQRWSQVCDVLKPLLTKYANAPGDARSAAYPFWALRKDGLWEVEGSEQLLLTSGGRRPTLTELHERNPLAGLPAEDYDLLSQDRAVAAWVAGTLLVKFFSPVPAQLLDDLGLAELLAGQADASLRPRVGERFTDRNAISAAHGGNNVQGITPLADGILTVYSDDKGPYADGRIPGTDWIAYTGDGLSGDQRLVQGNKSMAAYQRERRALRYWHKPYRGTWFFETWAVIVQCRRRWGVGEDGKQRREYVWVLAPVSSPMPETWPEDVRDALSEDNHQVHDDSRDIVPQAAPVENEVSNQERYKRLTAAAHRTAKGRASHSKAFQTERYLRSPAAREAVILRSEGRCENDTCLGHSSELTDAGAPILDVDHVNGLARTREDTPETMIALCPNCHALKTRGIKRKAMEKRLRSIARTRHKQFSDDSGT
;
A
#
# COMPACT_ATOMS: atom_id res chain seq x y z
N MET A 1 -9.80 24.24 -5.70
CA MET A 1 -10.69 23.31 -6.43
C MET A 1 -12.12 23.74 -6.20
N THR A 2 -12.92 23.87 -7.26
CA THR A 2 -14.34 24.25 -7.20
C THR A 2 -15.17 23.12 -6.55
N SER A 3 -16.37 23.43 -6.04
CA SER A 3 -17.28 22.41 -5.52
C SER A 3 -17.65 21.38 -6.59
N ALA A 4 -17.96 21.85 -7.80
CA ALA A 4 -18.31 21.01 -8.94
C ALA A 4 -17.22 19.96 -9.27
N ALA A 5 -15.94 20.36 -9.28
CA ALA A 5 -14.83 19.43 -9.52
C ALA A 5 -14.73 18.34 -8.43
N LYS A 6 -14.96 18.71 -7.17
CA LYS A 6 -14.97 17.73 -6.06
C LYS A 6 -16.14 16.75 -6.18
N ASP A 7 -17.31 17.24 -6.57
CA ASP A 7 -18.51 16.41 -6.73
C ASP A 7 -18.39 15.44 -7.92
N LEU A 8 -17.84 15.89 -9.05
CA LEU A 8 -17.52 15.04 -10.19
C LEU A 8 -16.51 13.95 -9.82
N ILE A 9 -15.39 14.33 -9.18
CA ILE A 9 -14.39 13.35 -8.73
C ILE A 9 -14.97 12.35 -7.73
N LYS A 10 -15.87 12.78 -6.85
CA LYS A 10 -16.58 11.88 -5.93
C LYS A 10 -17.46 10.88 -6.68
N ARG A 11 -18.15 11.29 -7.74
CA ARG A 11 -18.95 10.38 -8.60
C ARG A 11 -18.04 9.40 -9.35
N VAL A 12 -16.98 9.88 -9.97
CA VAL A 12 -15.96 9.06 -10.65
C VAL A 12 -15.28 8.08 -9.68
N GLY A 13 -15.02 8.53 -8.46
CA GLY A 13 -14.35 7.75 -7.43
C GLY A 13 -15.14 6.54 -6.95
N LYS A 14 -16.47 6.59 -7.04
CA LYS A 14 -17.36 5.46 -6.73
C LYS A 14 -17.27 4.34 -7.76
N LEU A 15 -16.76 4.59 -8.97
CA LEU A 15 -16.50 3.54 -9.93
C LEU A 15 -15.42 2.59 -9.38
N SER A 16 -15.73 1.29 -9.36
CA SER A 16 -14.84 0.26 -8.81
C SER A 16 -14.30 -0.65 -9.92
N PRO A 17 -12.99 -1.00 -9.91
CA PRO A 17 -12.36 -1.90 -10.88
C PRO A 17 -12.67 -3.39 -10.61
N ALA A 18 -13.84 -3.70 -10.06
CA ALA A 18 -14.24 -5.04 -9.65
C ALA A 18 -13.84 -6.13 -10.68
N GLN A 19 -13.05 -7.11 -10.23
CA GLN A 19 -12.66 -8.25 -11.04
C GLN A 19 -13.89 -9.07 -11.42
N ARG A 20 -14.08 -9.32 -12.72
CA ARG A 20 -15.08 -10.24 -13.25
C ARG A 20 -14.38 -11.48 -13.78
N ALA A 21 -15.13 -12.57 -13.94
CA ALA A 21 -14.61 -13.84 -14.50
C ALA A 21 -13.90 -13.67 -15.86
N ASN A 22 -14.25 -12.63 -16.63
CA ASN A 22 -13.72 -12.37 -17.98
C ASN A 22 -12.78 -11.15 -18.04
N GLY A 23 -12.29 -10.64 -16.91
CA GLY A 23 -11.38 -9.49 -16.85
C GLY A 23 -11.91 -8.30 -16.03
N GLN A 24 -11.25 -7.14 -16.15
CA GLN A 24 -11.62 -5.92 -15.45
C GLN A 24 -12.90 -5.28 -16.03
N ALA A 25 -13.66 -4.57 -15.20
CA ALA A 25 -14.90 -3.90 -15.60
C ALA A 25 -14.66 -2.59 -16.39
N LEU A 26 -13.99 -2.68 -17.54
CA LEU A 26 -13.46 -1.54 -18.30
C LEU A 26 -14.49 -0.80 -19.18
N HIS A 27 -15.71 -1.31 -19.32
CA HIS A 27 -16.68 -0.76 -20.26
C HIS A 27 -17.12 0.67 -19.88
N ARG A 28 -17.47 0.88 -18.61
CA ARG A 28 -17.89 2.18 -18.06
C ARG A 28 -16.76 3.22 -18.10
N PRO A 29 -15.56 2.94 -17.57
CA PRO A 29 -14.48 3.92 -17.60
C PRO A 29 -14.01 4.23 -19.03
N LEU A 30 -14.12 3.29 -19.99
CA LEU A 30 -13.77 3.57 -21.38
C LEU A 30 -14.73 4.55 -22.06
N LEU A 31 -16.04 4.36 -21.90
CA LEU A 31 -17.04 5.33 -22.38
C LEU A 31 -16.81 6.72 -21.76
N LEU A 32 -16.52 6.75 -20.45
CA LEU A 32 -16.28 8.01 -19.74
C LEU A 32 -14.97 8.70 -20.16
N LEU A 33 -13.88 7.95 -20.39
CA LEU A 33 -12.65 8.54 -20.90
C LEU A 33 -12.84 9.09 -22.31
N TRP A 34 -13.53 8.36 -23.18
CA TRP A 34 -13.88 8.85 -24.52
C TRP A 34 -14.67 10.16 -24.43
N SER A 35 -15.71 10.23 -23.59
CA SER A 35 -16.53 11.44 -23.48
C SER A 35 -15.78 12.63 -22.87
N ILE A 36 -14.79 12.40 -22.00
CA ILE A 36 -13.86 13.44 -21.55
C ILE A 36 -13.03 13.95 -22.72
N GLY A 37 -12.53 13.06 -23.59
CA GLY A 37 -11.82 13.44 -24.82
C GLY A 37 -12.68 14.35 -25.70
N GLN A 38 -13.94 13.97 -25.94
CA GLN A 38 -14.91 14.78 -26.68
C GLN A 38 -15.09 16.18 -26.06
N ALA A 39 -15.28 16.27 -24.74
CA ALA A 39 -15.44 17.55 -24.05
C ALA A 39 -14.19 18.44 -24.15
N VAL A 40 -13.00 17.85 -24.03
CA VAL A 40 -11.71 18.56 -24.13
C VAL A 40 -11.49 19.16 -25.51
N HIS A 41 -11.98 18.49 -26.56
CA HIS A 41 -11.97 18.98 -27.95
C HIS A 41 -13.19 19.83 -28.31
N ARG A 42 -14.12 20.06 -27.37
CA ARG A 42 -15.36 20.82 -27.56
C ARG A 42 -16.28 20.25 -28.64
N GLU A 43 -16.25 18.93 -28.79
CA GLU A 43 -17.22 18.19 -29.61
C GLU A 43 -18.62 18.25 -29.01
N PRO A 44 -19.71 18.06 -29.79
CA PRO A 44 -21.07 18.11 -29.26
C PRO A 44 -21.27 17.24 -28.02
N ARG A 45 -21.79 17.84 -26.94
CA ARG A 45 -22.01 17.20 -25.63
C ARG A 45 -22.81 15.91 -25.75
N GLU A 46 -23.88 15.95 -26.54
CA GLU A 46 -24.78 14.83 -26.77
C GLU A 46 -24.60 14.29 -28.18
N GLN A 47 -24.53 12.98 -28.28
CA GLN A 47 -24.43 12.26 -29.55
C GLN A 47 -25.48 11.16 -29.62
N ARG A 48 -25.89 10.82 -30.84
CA ARG A 48 -26.89 9.77 -31.07
C ARG A 48 -26.33 8.41 -30.63
N TRP A 49 -27.18 7.54 -30.08
CA TRP A 49 -26.82 6.17 -29.73
C TRP A 49 -26.02 5.46 -30.85
N SER A 50 -26.44 5.58 -32.10
CA SER A 50 -25.76 4.97 -33.24
C SER A 50 -24.30 5.41 -33.36
N GLN A 51 -24.03 6.71 -33.21
CA GLN A 51 -22.68 7.27 -33.28
C GLN A 51 -21.82 6.79 -32.10
N VAL A 52 -22.34 6.88 -30.88
CA VAL A 52 -21.64 6.41 -29.68
C VAL A 52 -21.34 4.92 -29.77
N CYS A 53 -22.29 4.14 -30.27
CA CYS A 53 -22.17 2.69 -30.44
C CYS A 53 -21.05 2.34 -31.43
N ASP A 54 -20.99 3.00 -32.58
CA ASP A 54 -19.99 2.72 -33.61
C ASP A 54 -18.57 3.11 -33.20
N VAL A 55 -18.41 4.18 -32.42
CA VAL A 55 -17.11 4.54 -31.83
C VAL A 55 -16.70 3.58 -30.71
N LEU A 56 -17.65 3.18 -29.86
CA LEU A 56 -17.33 2.41 -28.65
C LEU A 56 -17.03 0.93 -28.95
N LYS A 57 -17.63 0.34 -29.99
CA LYS A 57 -17.37 -1.06 -30.41
C LYS A 57 -15.87 -1.38 -30.57
N PRO A 58 -15.10 -0.68 -31.44
CA PRO A 58 -13.68 -0.98 -31.63
C PRO A 58 -12.86 -0.71 -30.37
N LEU A 59 -13.18 0.34 -29.59
CA LEU A 59 -12.50 0.64 -28.33
C LEU A 59 -12.70 -0.50 -27.31
N LEU A 60 -13.93 -1.02 -27.18
CA LEU A 60 -14.24 -2.13 -26.27
C LEU A 60 -13.54 -3.43 -26.67
N THR A 61 -13.43 -3.71 -27.97
CA THR A 61 -12.63 -4.84 -28.46
C THR A 61 -11.16 -4.66 -28.10
N LYS A 62 -10.59 -3.50 -28.41
CA LYS A 62 -9.15 -3.23 -28.25
C LYS A 62 -8.72 -3.19 -26.78
N TYR A 63 -9.52 -2.57 -25.90
CA TYR A 63 -9.09 -2.24 -24.54
C TYR A 63 -9.85 -2.95 -23.42
N ALA A 64 -11.04 -3.49 -23.69
CA ALA A 64 -11.86 -4.16 -22.66
C ALA A 64 -11.99 -5.68 -22.87
N ASN A 65 -11.31 -6.25 -23.87
CA ASN A 65 -11.43 -7.65 -24.29
C ASN A 65 -12.90 -8.08 -24.44
N ALA A 66 -13.73 -7.18 -24.97
CA ALA A 66 -15.15 -7.41 -25.15
C ALA A 66 -15.46 -7.73 -26.63
N PRO A 67 -16.56 -8.43 -26.95
CA PRO A 67 -16.92 -8.83 -28.32
C PRO A 67 -17.06 -7.71 -29.36
N GLY A 68 -17.00 -6.44 -28.97
CA GLY A 68 -17.13 -5.32 -29.92
C GLY A 68 -18.51 -5.19 -30.56
N ASP A 69 -19.56 -5.67 -29.89
CA ASP A 69 -20.93 -5.64 -30.40
C ASP A 69 -21.76 -4.52 -29.75
N ALA A 70 -22.93 -4.25 -30.34
CA ALA A 70 -23.86 -3.26 -29.80
C ALA A 70 -24.31 -3.59 -28.37
N ARG A 71 -24.32 -4.88 -27.99
CA ARG A 71 -24.70 -5.33 -26.64
C ARG A 71 -23.67 -4.93 -25.59
N SER A 72 -22.39 -5.01 -25.94
CA SER A 72 -21.26 -4.58 -25.12
C SER A 72 -21.27 -3.06 -24.96
N ALA A 73 -21.57 -2.31 -26.02
CA ALA A 73 -21.71 -0.85 -25.98
C ALA A 73 -22.95 -0.36 -25.20
N ALA A 74 -24.06 -1.10 -25.27
CA ALA A 74 -25.32 -0.70 -24.61
C ALA A 74 -25.22 -0.78 -23.08
N TYR A 75 -24.31 -1.62 -22.55
CA TYR A 75 -24.09 -1.73 -21.11
C TYR A 75 -23.58 -0.42 -20.48
N PRO A 76 -22.40 0.12 -20.84
CA PRO A 76 -21.90 1.35 -20.23
C PRO A 76 -22.77 2.57 -20.57
N PHE A 77 -23.34 2.61 -21.78
CA PHE A 77 -24.26 3.67 -22.23
C PHE A 77 -25.47 3.82 -21.30
N TRP A 78 -26.01 2.72 -20.77
CA TRP A 78 -27.10 2.79 -19.81
C TRP A 78 -26.63 2.86 -18.35
N ALA A 79 -25.58 2.12 -18.01
CA ALA A 79 -25.17 1.92 -16.61
C ALA A 79 -24.63 3.19 -15.96
N LEU A 80 -23.91 4.05 -16.69
CA LEU A 80 -23.32 5.28 -16.15
C LEU A 80 -24.38 6.30 -15.68
N ARG A 81 -25.64 6.19 -16.12
CA ARG A 81 -26.75 7.01 -15.60
C ARG A 81 -26.91 6.85 -14.09
N LYS A 82 -26.81 5.61 -13.59
CA LYS A 82 -26.93 5.33 -12.15
C LYS A 82 -25.75 5.86 -11.34
N ASP A 83 -24.61 6.05 -12.00
CA ASP A 83 -23.43 6.67 -11.41
C ASP A 83 -23.52 8.22 -11.44
N GLY A 84 -24.55 8.77 -12.09
CA GLY A 84 -24.74 10.20 -12.32
C GLY A 84 -23.70 10.80 -13.27
N LEU A 85 -23.12 9.99 -14.16
CA LEU A 85 -22.01 10.37 -15.06
C LEU A 85 -22.42 10.35 -16.54
N TRP A 86 -23.70 10.12 -16.83
CA TRP A 86 -24.22 10.00 -18.18
C TRP A 86 -25.72 10.31 -18.19
N GLU A 87 -26.17 10.99 -19.23
CA GLU A 87 -27.57 11.32 -19.48
C GLU A 87 -28.02 10.71 -20.80
N VAL A 88 -29.28 10.28 -20.86
CA VAL A 88 -29.90 9.74 -22.07
C VAL A 88 -31.26 10.41 -22.22
N GLU A 89 -31.46 11.07 -23.35
CA GLU A 89 -32.70 11.72 -23.74
C GLU A 89 -33.85 10.71 -23.72
N GLY A 90 -34.97 11.10 -23.11
CA GLY A 90 -36.17 10.27 -23.05
C GLY A 90 -36.00 8.94 -22.31
N SER A 91 -35.02 8.85 -21.40
CA SER A 91 -34.68 7.60 -20.73
C SER A 91 -35.82 6.93 -19.94
N GLU A 92 -36.78 7.71 -19.43
CA GLU A 92 -37.98 7.19 -18.76
C GLU A 92 -38.97 6.50 -19.73
N GLN A 93 -38.89 6.81 -21.03
CA GLN A 93 -39.79 6.26 -22.06
C GLN A 93 -39.19 5.07 -22.82
N LEU A 94 -37.95 4.68 -22.55
CA LEU A 94 -37.29 3.57 -23.25
C LEU A 94 -37.75 2.21 -22.71
N LEU A 95 -38.16 1.33 -23.62
CA LEU A 95 -38.54 -0.04 -23.30
C LEU A 95 -37.34 -0.85 -22.77
N LEU A 96 -37.45 -1.29 -21.51
CA LEU A 96 -36.44 -2.09 -20.84
C LEU A 96 -36.55 -3.58 -21.19
N THR A 97 -35.40 -4.25 -21.15
CA THR A 97 -35.30 -5.72 -21.11
C THR A 97 -36.12 -6.32 -19.97
N SER A 98 -36.47 -7.61 -20.09
CA SER A 98 -37.26 -8.34 -19.08
C SER A 98 -36.69 -8.29 -17.66
N GLY A 99 -35.38 -8.16 -17.51
CA GLY A 99 -34.73 -7.99 -16.21
C GLY A 99 -34.74 -6.55 -15.67
N GLY A 100 -35.31 -5.58 -16.38
CA GLY A 100 -35.36 -4.15 -16.01
C GLY A 100 -33.99 -3.46 -15.92
N ARG A 101 -32.91 -4.13 -16.37
CA ARG A 101 -31.54 -3.67 -16.13
C ARG A 101 -31.07 -2.63 -17.15
N ARG A 102 -31.58 -2.70 -18.39
CA ARG A 102 -31.24 -1.81 -19.52
C ARG A 102 -32.29 -1.87 -20.63
N PRO A 103 -32.34 -0.88 -21.53
CA PRO A 103 -33.14 -0.91 -22.76
C PRO A 103 -32.82 -2.11 -23.65
N THR A 104 -33.79 -2.52 -24.46
CA THR A 104 -33.52 -3.49 -25.54
C THR A 104 -32.66 -2.85 -26.64
N LEU A 105 -31.92 -3.67 -27.40
CA LEU A 105 -31.14 -3.14 -28.53
C LEU A 105 -32.04 -2.57 -29.62
N THR A 106 -33.16 -3.24 -29.91
CA THR A 106 -34.18 -2.78 -30.87
C THR A 106 -34.65 -1.37 -30.51
N GLU A 107 -35.05 -1.16 -29.25
CA GLU A 107 -35.50 0.16 -28.78
C GLU A 107 -34.42 1.24 -28.96
N LEU A 108 -33.16 0.95 -28.60
CA LEU A 108 -32.06 1.91 -28.77
C LEU A 108 -31.80 2.23 -30.24
N HIS A 109 -31.89 1.25 -31.13
CA HIS A 109 -31.72 1.46 -32.56
C HIS A 109 -32.87 2.26 -33.18
N GLU A 110 -34.11 1.98 -32.80
CA GLU A 110 -35.30 2.67 -33.35
C GLU A 110 -35.42 4.10 -32.82
N ARG A 111 -35.23 4.31 -31.51
CA ARG A 111 -35.33 5.65 -30.90
C ARG A 111 -34.10 6.51 -31.17
N ASN A 112 -32.94 5.87 -31.30
CA ASN A 112 -31.63 6.50 -31.46
C ASN A 112 -31.43 7.73 -30.55
N PRO A 113 -31.59 7.58 -29.22
CA PRO A 113 -31.64 8.71 -28.31
C PRO A 113 -30.32 9.49 -28.29
N LEU A 114 -30.40 10.80 -28.05
CA LEU A 114 -29.23 11.60 -27.70
C LEU A 114 -28.74 11.23 -26.30
N ALA A 115 -27.42 11.21 -26.12
CA ALA A 115 -26.82 10.91 -24.83
C ALA A 115 -25.43 11.53 -24.70
N GLY A 116 -25.03 11.84 -23.48
CA GLY A 116 -23.78 12.53 -23.21
C GLY A 116 -23.46 12.67 -21.74
N LEU A 117 -22.40 13.44 -21.45
CA LEU A 117 -22.11 13.88 -20.10
C LEU A 117 -23.23 14.81 -19.58
N PRO A 118 -23.48 14.83 -18.25
CA PRO A 118 -24.29 15.88 -17.63
C PRO A 118 -23.80 17.27 -18.04
N ALA A 119 -24.71 18.20 -18.28
CA ALA A 119 -24.38 19.53 -18.80
C ALA A 119 -23.30 20.26 -17.97
N GLU A 120 -23.46 20.26 -16.64
CA GLU A 120 -22.50 20.86 -15.71
C GLU A 120 -21.09 20.24 -15.78
N ASP A 121 -21.00 18.93 -16.00
CA ASP A 121 -19.73 18.23 -16.11
C ASP A 121 -19.06 18.50 -17.44
N TYR A 122 -19.84 18.50 -18.53
CA TYR A 122 -19.35 18.83 -19.86
C TYR A 122 -18.77 20.26 -19.88
N ASP A 123 -19.50 21.23 -19.34
CA ASP A 123 -19.05 22.62 -19.25
C ASP A 123 -17.77 22.74 -18.42
N LEU A 124 -17.72 22.07 -17.26
CA LEU A 124 -16.53 22.04 -16.42
C LEU A 124 -15.32 21.45 -17.14
N LEU A 125 -15.47 20.29 -17.80
CA LEU A 125 -14.37 19.57 -18.45
C LEU A 125 -13.89 20.26 -19.73
N SER A 126 -14.79 20.94 -20.47
CA SER A 126 -14.45 21.68 -21.69
C SER A 126 -13.78 23.04 -21.42
N GLN A 127 -14.00 23.61 -20.24
CA GLN A 127 -13.44 24.90 -19.83
C GLN A 127 -12.17 24.76 -18.97
N ASP A 128 -12.09 23.75 -18.10
CA ASP A 128 -10.96 23.53 -17.19
C ASP A 128 -10.18 22.26 -17.55
N ARG A 129 -9.12 22.43 -18.36
CA ARG A 129 -8.23 21.34 -18.76
C ARG A 129 -7.55 20.65 -17.57
N ALA A 130 -7.31 21.35 -16.46
CA ALA A 130 -6.66 20.75 -15.29
C ALA A 130 -7.62 19.80 -14.56
N VAL A 131 -8.92 20.13 -14.49
CA VAL A 131 -9.95 19.23 -13.98
C VAL A 131 -10.13 18.04 -14.91
N ALA A 132 -10.18 18.25 -16.22
CA ALA A 132 -10.28 17.15 -17.19
C ALA A 132 -9.09 16.18 -17.08
N ALA A 133 -7.86 16.70 -16.99
CA ALA A 133 -6.67 15.89 -16.79
C ALA A 133 -6.72 15.12 -15.46
N TRP A 134 -7.22 15.73 -14.38
CA TRP A 134 -7.34 15.07 -13.07
C TRP A 134 -8.35 13.91 -13.10
N VAL A 135 -9.52 14.12 -13.71
CA VAL A 135 -10.54 13.08 -13.85
C VAL A 135 -10.04 11.94 -14.73
N ALA A 136 -9.45 12.26 -15.88
CA ALA A 136 -8.87 11.27 -16.79
C ALA A 136 -7.72 10.49 -16.13
N GLY A 137 -6.77 11.17 -15.48
CA GLY A 137 -5.68 10.53 -14.74
C GLY A 137 -6.18 9.60 -13.64
N THR A 138 -7.24 10.00 -12.92
CA THR A 138 -7.88 9.16 -11.89
C THR A 138 -8.45 7.87 -12.48
N LEU A 139 -9.13 7.95 -13.64
CA LEU A 139 -9.65 6.79 -14.34
C LEU A 139 -8.52 5.87 -14.84
N LEU A 140 -7.45 6.44 -15.38
CA LEU A 140 -6.30 5.66 -15.85
C LEU A 140 -5.63 4.89 -14.71
N VAL A 141 -5.31 5.54 -13.58
CA VAL A 141 -4.72 4.85 -12.42
C VAL A 141 -5.62 3.74 -11.88
N LYS A 142 -6.93 3.93 -11.90
CA LYS A 142 -7.87 2.95 -11.32
C LYS A 142 -8.15 1.76 -12.23
N PHE A 143 -8.15 1.97 -13.55
CA PHE A 143 -8.68 0.99 -14.50
C PHE A 143 -7.70 0.58 -15.60
N PHE A 144 -6.66 1.37 -15.87
CA PHE A 144 -5.74 1.17 -16.99
C PHE A 144 -4.29 1.34 -16.51
N SER A 145 -3.91 0.60 -15.47
CA SER A 145 -2.55 0.58 -14.94
C SER A 145 -1.96 -0.82 -15.10
N PRO A 146 -0.98 -1.05 -16.00
CA PRO A 146 -0.33 -0.05 -16.86
C PRO A 146 -1.25 0.47 -17.98
N VAL A 147 -0.97 1.70 -18.47
CA VAL A 147 -1.75 2.33 -19.54
C VAL A 147 -1.44 1.64 -20.87
N PRO A 148 -2.43 1.07 -21.58
CA PRO A 148 -2.20 0.46 -22.88
C PRO A 148 -1.64 1.46 -23.89
N ALA A 149 -0.71 0.99 -24.72
CA ALA A 149 -0.20 1.78 -25.84
C ALA A 149 -1.35 2.26 -26.74
N GLN A 150 -1.25 3.49 -27.23
CA GLN A 150 -2.26 4.18 -28.07
C GLN A 150 -3.59 4.51 -27.37
N LEU A 151 -3.86 4.07 -26.14
CA LEU A 151 -5.16 4.35 -25.48
C LEU A 151 -5.45 5.85 -25.44
N LEU A 152 -4.45 6.67 -25.14
CA LEU A 152 -4.63 8.12 -25.07
C LEU A 152 -4.84 8.73 -26.46
N ASP A 153 -4.18 8.22 -27.50
CA ASP A 153 -4.33 8.70 -28.87
C ASP A 153 -5.73 8.37 -29.41
N ASP A 154 -6.16 7.11 -29.26
CA ASP A 154 -7.47 6.61 -29.70
C ASP A 154 -8.64 7.33 -29.01
N LEU A 155 -8.41 7.91 -27.83
CA LEU A 155 -9.40 8.66 -27.06
C LEU A 155 -9.26 10.19 -27.20
N GLY A 156 -8.29 10.68 -27.98
CA GLY A 156 -8.01 12.12 -28.09
C GLY A 156 -7.48 12.76 -26.81
N LEU A 157 -6.90 12.00 -25.89
CA LEU A 157 -6.40 12.47 -24.59
C LEU A 157 -4.88 12.65 -24.53
N ALA A 158 -4.16 12.31 -25.61
CA ALA A 158 -2.70 12.36 -25.65
C ALA A 158 -2.12 13.74 -25.30
N GLU A 159 -2.64 14.81 -25.92
CA GLU A 159 -2.20 16.19 -25.63
C GLU A 159 -2.57 16.66 -24.23
N LEU A 160 -3.71 16.19 -23.69
CA LEU A 160 -4.18 16.59 -22.36
C LEU A 160 -3.25 16.07 -21.27
N LEU A 161 -2.78 14.83 -21.42
CA LEU A 161 -2.03 14.13 -20.38
C LEU A 161 -0.52 14.11 -20.65
N ALA A 162 -0.08 14.28 -21.90
CA ALA A 162 1.32 14.43 -22.32
C ALA A 162 2.31 13.43 -21.65
N GLY A 163 1.86 12.20 -21.37
CA GLY A 163 2.66 11.18 -20.69
C GLY A 163 2.82 11.33 -19.18
N GLN A 164 2.10 12.26 -18.53
CA GLN A 164 2.15 12.54 -17.09
C GLN A 164 0.75 12.47 -16.46
N ALA A 165 0.07 11.34 -16.64
CA ALA A 165 -1.27 11.12 -16.08
C ALA A 165 -1.29 11.15 -14.54
N ASP A 166 -0.14 11.00 -13.89
CA ASP A 166 0.06 11.14 -12.46
C ASP A 166 0.21 12.60 -11.99
N ALA A 167 0.80 13.48 -12.80
CA ALA A 167 0.99 14.91 -12.46
C ALA A 167 -0.34 15.66 -12.32
N SER A 168 -1.39 15.18 -13.00
CA SER A 168 -2.75 15.72 -12.89
C SER A 168 -3.48 15.30 -11.61
N LEU A 169 -3.01 14.25 -10.93
CA LEU A 169 -3.65 13.73 -9.73
C LEU A 169 -3.55 14.70 -8.55
N ARG A 170 -4.54 14.63 -7.66
CA ARG A 170 -4.56 15.33 -6.38
C ARG A 170 -4.82 14.34 -5.25
N PRO A 171 -4.30 14.56 -4.03
CA PRO A 171 -3.30 15.57 -3.63
C PRO A 171 -1.97 15.44 -4.40
N ARG A 172 -1.17 16.51 -4.45
CA ARG A 172 0.20 16.43 -4.98
C ARG A 172 1.16 15.91 -3.91
N VAL A 173 2.19 15.17 -4.32
CA VAL A 173 3.26 14.76 -3.41
C VAL A 173 3.86 16.01 -2.75
N GLY A 174 4.01 15.98 -1.43
CA GLY A 174 4.48 17.08 -0.60
C GLY A 174 3.39 18.03 -0.09
N GLU A 175 2.14 17.92 -0.57
CA GLU A 175 1.04 18.78 -0.11
C GLU A 175 0.75 18.55 1.38
N ARG A 176 0.62 19.65 2.16
CA ARG A 176 0.59 19.62 3.63
C ARG A 176 -0.76 20.10 4.19
N PHE A 177 -1.19 19.50 5.30
CA PHE A 177 -2.43 19.82 5.99
C PHE A 177 -2.25 19.73 7.51
N THR A 178 -3.00 20.54 8.25
CA THR A 178 -2.93 20.58 9.73
C THR A 178 -3.42 19.29 10.37
N ASP A 179 -4.51 18.73 9.85
CA ASP A 179 -5.23 17.61 10.43
C ASP A 179 -6.01 16.81 9.36
N ARG A 180 -6.60 15.69 9.79
CA ARG A 180 -7.37 14.79 8.92
C ARG A 180 -8.67 15.41 8.41
N ASN A 181 -9.24 16.41 9.11
CA ASN A 181 -10.44 17.11 8.65
C ASN A 181 -10.11 18.03 7.47
N ALA A 182 -8.98 18.74 7.54
CA ALA A 182 -8.52 19.59 6.44
C ALA A 182 -8.27 18.78 5.17
N ILE A 183 -7.68 17.57 5.30
CA ILE A 183 -7.49 16.64 4.16
C ILE A 183 -8.84 16.21 3.58
N SER A 184 -9.78 15.78 4.43
CA SER A 184 -11.12 15.36 3.98
C SER A 184 -11.93 16.52 3.38
N ALA A 185 -11.79 17.74 3.89
CA ALA A 185 -12.43 18.92 3.29
C ALA A 185 -11.86 19.24 1.89
N ALA A 186 -10.56 19.01 1.68
CA ALA A 186 -9.89 19.25 0.41
C ALA A 186 -10.14 18.14 -0.62
N HIS A 187 -10.06 16.87 -0.22
CA HIS A 187 -10.03 15.71 -1.11
C HIS A 187 -11.12 14.65 -0.83
N GLY A 188 -12.02 14.92 0.12
CA GLY A 188 -13.05 13.98 0.58
C GLY A 188 -12.49 12.73 1.26
N GLY A 189 -13.29 11.68 1.32
CA GLY A 189 -12.94 10.45 2.02
C GLY A 189 -13.17 10.51 3.54
N ASN A 190 -12.90 9.40 4.21
CA ASN A 190 -13.08 9.26 5.65
C ASN A 190 -11.88 9.88 6.41
N ASN A 191 -12.16 10.66 7.45
CA ASN A 191 -11.17 11.38 8.27
C ASN A 191 -10.78 10.63 9.57
N VAL A 192 -11.40 9.48 9.85
CA VAL A 192 -11.18 8.67 11.06
C VAL A 192 -10.31 7.46 10.77
N GLN A 193 -10.63 6.70 9.71
CA GLN A 193 -9.96 5.44 9.39
C GLN A 193 -8.52 5.67 8.89
N GLY A 194 -7.59 4.82 9.36
CA GLY A 194 -6.18 4.85 8.94
C GLY A 194 -5.95 4.31 7.52
N ILE A 195 -6.83 3.46 7.02
CA ILE A 195 -6.77 2.86 5.68
C ILE A 195 -8.10 3.09 4.98
N THR A 196 -8.16 4.06 4.09
CA THR A 196 -9.43 4.47 3.46
C THR A 196 -9.17 5.25 2.17
N PRO A 197 -10.01 5.13 1.13
CA PRO A 197 -9.83 5.94 -0.06
C PRO A 197 -10.24 7.41 0.17
N LEU A 198 -9.64 8.31 -0.61
CA LEU A 198 -10.14 9.68 -0.78
C LEU A 198 -11.38 9.68 -1.72
N ALA A 199 -11.95 10.86 -2.01
CA ALA A 199 -13.14 10.95 -2.88
C ALA A 199 -12.94 10.34 -4.27
N ASP A 200 -11.70 10.33 -4.78
CA ASP A 200 -11.34 9.72 -6.06
C ASP A 200 -11.32 8.18 -6.05
N GLY A 201 -11.51 7.55 -4.88
CA GLY A 201 -11.55 6.11 -4.73
C GLY A 201 -10.17 5.43 -4.77
N ILE A 202 -9.07 6.19 -4.73
CA ILE A 202 -7.71 5.64 -4.64
C ILE A 202 -7.36 5.48 -3.15
N LEU A 203 -6.89 4.29 -2.78
CA LEU A 203 -6.60 3.91 -1.40
C LEU A 203 -5.52 4.80 -0.82
N THR A 204 -5.75 5.25 0.41
CA THR A 204 -4.84 6.10 1.15
C THR A 204 -4.62 5.49 2.51
N VAL A 205 -3.36 5.45 2.94
CA VAL A 205 -2.96 5.02 4.27
C VAL A 205 -2.33 6.19 5.01
N TYR A 206 -2.54 6.25 6.32
CA TYR A 206 -2.10 7.34 7.17
C TYR A 206 -1.27 6.79 8.31
N SER A 207 -0.08 7.37 8.50
CA SER A 207 0.88 7.02 9.53
C SER A 207 1.21 8.27 10.36
N ASP A 208 0.92 8.22 11.66
CA ASP A 208 1.24 9.29 12.62
C ASP A 208 2.32 8.76 13.56
N ASP A 209 3.45 9.45 13.70
CA ASP A 209 4.54 9.05 14.62
C ASP A 209 4.08 8.99 16.08
N LYS A 210 3.02 9.72 16.45
CA LYS A 210 2.37 9.64 17.78
C LYS A 210 1.20 8.66 17.82
N GLY A 211 0.87 8.05 16.68
CA GLY A 211 -0.26 7.14 16.57
C GLY A 211 -0.08 5.89 17.43
N PRO A 212 -1.15 5.10 17.59
CA PRO A 212 -1.12 3.86 18.37
C PRO A 212 -0.24 2.76 17.74
N TYR A 213 0.27 3.00 16.52
CA TYR A 213 1.03 2.02 15.76
C TYR A 213 2.48 2.48 15.59
N ALA A 214 3.42 1.56 15.83
CA ALA A 214 4.84 1.76 15.56
C ALA A 214 5.14 1.53 14.07
N ASP A 215 4.50 2.32 13.21
CA ASP A 215 4.85 2.36 11.80
C ASP A 215 6.22 3.02 11.65
N GLY A 216 6.99 2.60 10.66
CA GLY A 216 8.29 3.20 10.46
C GLY A 216 9.02 2.69 9.24
N ARG A 217 10.10 3.39 8.91
CA ARG A 217 11.03 2.96 7.87
C ARG A 217 11.75 1.70 8.34
N ILE A 218 11.89 0.74 7.43
CA ILE A 218 12.61 -0.49 7.68
C ILE A 218 14.13 -0.15 7.69
N PRO A 219 14.87 -0.44 8.78
CA PRO A 219 16.26 -0.02 8.87
C PRO A 219 17.14 -0.54 7.73
N GLY A 220 17.81 0.36 7.01
CA GLY A 220 18.67 0.04 5.88
C GLY A 220 17.97 0.14 4.51
N THR A 221 16.67 0.47 4.48
CA THR A 221 15.94 0.86 3.27
C THR A 221 15.14 2.14 3.52
N ASP A 222 14.51 2.64 2.47
CA ASP A 222 13.44 3.62 2.52
C ASP A 222 12.05 2.95 2.58
N TRP A 223 11.94 1.62 2.70
CA TRP A 223 10.66 0.92 2.72
C TRP A 223 9.93 1.11 4.04
N ILE A 224 8.62 0.95 4.04
CA ILE A 224 7.76 1.23 5.19
C ILE A 224 7.17 -0.08 5.72
N ALA A 225 7.29 -0.31 7.02
CA ALA A 225 6.48 -1.29 7.73
C ALA A 225 5.23 -0.58 8.25
N TYR A 226 4.09 -0.84 7.62
CA TYR A 226 2.81 -0.22 7.96
C TYR A 226 1.90 -1.21 8.67
N THR A 227 1.43 -0.85 9.86
CA THR A 227 0.59 -1.70 10.70
C THR A 227 -0.85 -1.72 10.16
N GLY A 228 -1.46 -2.90 10.13
CA GLY A 228 -2.80 -3.10 9.59
C GLY A 228 -3.91 -2.44 10.39
N ASP A 229 -5.13 -2.51 9.84
CA ASP A 229 -6.36 -1.97 10.43
C ASP A 229 -6.89 -2.85 11.58
N GLY A 230 -7.48 -2.20 12.59
CA GLY A 230 -7.99 -2.79 13.83
C GLY A 230 -7.15 -2.39 15.04
N LEU A 231 -7.79 -1.74 16.03
CA LEU A 231 -7.16 -1.12 17.22
C LEU A 231 -7.01 -2.07 18.42
N SER A 232 -7.84 -3.11 18.52
CA SER A 232 -7.78 -4.09 19.62
C SER A 232 -8.12 -5.49 19.13
N GLY A 233 -7.57 -6.49 19.82
CA GLY A 233 -7.70 -7.90 19.45
C GLY A 233 -7.00 -8.27 18.14
N ASP A 234 -7.06 -9.56 17.79
CA ASP A 234 -6.43 -10.06 16.58
C ASP A 234 -7.04 -9.45 15.32
N GLN A 235 -6.18 -8.81 14.51
CA GLN A 235 -6.59 -8.22 13.25
C GLN A 235 -7.06 -9.29 12.26
N ARG A 236 -8.03 -8.90 11.42
CA ARG A 236 -8.64 -9.75 10.38
C ARG A 236 -8.56 -9.06 9.03
N LEU A 237 -8.65 -9.83 7.94
CA LEU A 237 -8.73 -9.32 6.55
C LEU A 237 -10.15 -8.76 6.26
N VAL A 238 -10.54 -7.75 7.02
CA VAL A 238 -11.79 -6.99 6.86
C VAL A 238 -11.45 -5.51 6.69
N GLN A 239 -12.42 -4.71 6.24
CA GLN A 239 -12.29 -3.24 6.14
C GLN A 239 -10.96 -2.80 5.48
N GLY A 240 -10.12 -2.02 6.16
CA GLY A 240 -8.85 -1.52 5.63
C GLY A 240 -7.92 -2.63 5.17
N ASN A 241 -7.76 -3.69 5.97
CA ASN A 241 -6.91 -4.84 5.60
C ASN A 241 -7.43 -5.59 4.38
N LYS A 242 -8.75 -5.64 4.18
CA LYS A 242 -9.33 -6.22 2.94
C LYS A 242 -8.96 -5.38 1.72
N SER A 243 -8.97 -4.05 1.85
CA SER A 243 -8.53 -3.13 0.79
C SER A 243 -7.03 -3.27 0.49
N MET A 244 -6.19 -3.38 1.52
CA MET A 244 -4.74 -3.61 1.36
C MET A 244 -4.46 -4.93 0.64
N ALA A 245 -5.12 -6.02 1.04
CA ALA A 245 -4.98 -7.32 0.36
C ALA A 245 -5.40 -7.26 -1.11
N ALA A 246 -6.47 -6.52 -1.42
CA ALA A 246 -6.88 -6.30 -2.81
C ALA A 246 -5.82 -5.53 -3.61
N TYR A 247 -5.26 -4.45 -3.03
CA TYR A 247 -4.21 -3.65 -3.66
C TYR A 247 -2.91 -4.44 -3.87
N GLN A 248 -2.53 -5.32 -2.94
CA GLN A 248 -1.39 -6.23 -3.10
C GLN A 248 -1.60 -7.16 -4.29
N ARG A 249 -2.75 -7.86 -4.32
CA ARG A 249 -3.09 -8.80 -5.40
C ARG A 249 -3.20 -8.12 -6.77
N GLU A 250 -3.73 -6.91 -6.80
CA GLU A 250 -3.89 -6.12 -8.03
C GLU A 250 -2.60 -5.37 -8.41
N ARG A 251 -1.56 -5.41 -7.57
CA ARG A 251 -0.30 -4.64 -7.72
C ARG A 251 -0.58 -3.17 -8.00
N ARG A 252 -1.39 -2.54 -7.16
CA ARG A 252 -1.78 -1.13 -7.30
C ARG A 252 -1.03 -0.28 -6.29
N ALA A 253 -0.60 0.90 -6.73
CA ALA A 253 -0.06 1.90 -5.83
C ALA A 253 -1.18 2.55 -5.01
N LEU A 254 -0.86 2.89 -3.76
CA LEU A 254 -1.68 3.62 -2.82
C LEU A 254 -0.96 4.89 -2.37
N ARG A 255 -1.69 5.82 -1.76
CA ARG A 255 -1.09 7.03 -1.19
C ARG A 255 -0.63 6.78 0.24
N TYR A 256 0.61 7.09 0.55
CA TYR A 256 1.14 7.07 1.92
C TYR A 256 1.22 8.50 2.46
N TRP A 257 0.43 8.77 3.50
CA TRP A 257 0.45 10.02 4.25
C TRP A 257 1.20 9.84 5.55
N HIS A 258 2.05 10.81 5.86
CA HIS A 258 2.86 10.81 7.07
C HIS A 258 2.67 12.09 7.86
N LYS A 259 2.66 11.96 9.19
CA LYS A 259 2.75 13.07 10.11
C LYS A 259 3.91 12.82 11.07
N PRO A 260 5.01 13.59 10.95
CA PRO A 260 6.14 13.44 11.83
C PRO A 260 5.79 13.97 13.23
N TYR A 261 6.53 13.52 14.24
CA TYR A 261 6.34 13.98 15.62
C TYR A 261 6.39 15.52 15.70
N ARG A 262 5.32 16.13 16.24
CA ARG A 262 5.11 17.61 16.31
C ARG A 262 5.06 18.32 14.94
N GLY A 263 4.85 17.59 13.85
CA GLY A 263 4.66 18.14 12.51
C GLY A 263 3.20 18.15 12.05
N THR A 264 3.02 18.50 10.79
CA THR A 264 1.74 18.48 10.07
C THR A 264 1.68 17.28 9.13
N TRP A 265 0.47 16.84 8.78
CA TRP A 265 0.27 15.82 7.75
C TRP A 265 0.80 16.29 6.41
N PHE A 266 1.35 15.37 5.63
CA PHE A 266 1.64 15.59 4.22
C PHE A 266 1.53 14.30 3.42
N PHE A 267 1.14 14.44 2.14
CA PHE A 267 1.17 13.31 1.20
C PHE A 267 2.63 13.06 0.83
N GLU A 268 3.26 12.07 1.47
CA GLU A 268 4.70 11.87 1.37
C GLU A 268 5.11 11.17 0.08
N THR A 269 4.44 10.07 -0.27
CA THR A 269 4.81 9.26 -1.44
C THR A 269 3.68 8.36 -1.89
N TRP A 270 3.70 8.00 -3.16
CA TRP A 270 3.03 6.78 -3.60
C TRP A 270 3.80 5.58 -3.06
N ALA A 271 3.09 4.48 -2.78
CA ALA A 271 3.73 3.24 -2.36
C ALA A 271 2.97 2.03 -2.89
N VAL A 272 3.68 0.93 -3.13
CA VAL A 272 3.10 -0.35 -3.54
C VAL A 272 3.36 -1.41 -2.46
N ILE A 273 2.37 -2.28 -2.25
CA ILE A 273 2.50 -3.39 -1.28
C ILE A 273 3.33 -4.49 -1.93
N VAL A 274 4.45 -4.82 -1.29
CA VAL A 274 5.43 -5.81 -1.77
C VAL A 274 5.46 -7.06 -0.91
N GLN A 275 4.92 -7.00 0.31
CA GLN A 275 4.76 -8.17 1.16
C GLN A 275 3.70 -7.90 2.25
N CYS A 276 3.05 -8.96 2.72
CA CYS A 276 2.19 -8.93 3.91
C CYS A 276 2.72 -9.90 4.96
N ARG A 277 2.91 -9.44 6.19
CA ARG A 277 3.37 -10.26 7.31
C ARG A 277 2.36 -10.21 8.45
N ARG A 278 2.42 -11.17 9.37
CA ARG A 278 1.64 -11.21 10.60
C ARG A 278 2.57 -11.38 11.78
N ARG A 279 2.51 -10.44 12.72
CA ARG A 279 3.37 -10.42 13.92
C ARG A 279 2.53 -10.18 15.17
N TRP A 280 3.17 -10.28 16.32
CA TRP A 280 2.61 -9.77 17.56
C TRP A 280 2.86 -8.27 17.67
N GLY A 281 1.85 -7.58 18.18
CA GLY A 281 1.89 -6.19 18.58
C GLY A 281 1.01 -5.97 19.81
N VAL A 282 0.94 -4.73 20.26
CA VAL A 282 0.12 -4.32 21.40
C VAL A 282 -1.04 -3.48 20.88
N GLY A 283 -2.27 -3.85 21.24
CA GLY A 283 -3.44 -3.06 20.93
C GLY A 283 -3.52 -1.79 21.76
N GLU A 284 -4.44 -0.90 21.39
CA GLU A 284 -4.73 0.31 22.18
C GLU A 284 -5.23 -0.02 23.60
N ASP A 285 -5.74 -1.24 23.81
CA ASP A 285 -6.13 -1.78 25.11
C ASP A 285 -4.94 -2.30 25.94
N GLY A 286 -3.70 -2.12 25.47
CA GLY A 286 -2.48 -2.60 26.11
C GLY A 286 -2.28 -4.12 26.03
N LYS A 287 -3.14 -4.85 25.31
CA LYS A 287 -3.09 -6.31 25.23
C LYS A 287 -2.33 -6.78 23.99
N GLN A 288 -1.67 -7.92 24.13
CA GLN A 288 -1.04 -8.62 23.02
C GLN A 288 -2.09 -9.04 22.00
N ARG A 289 -1.79 -8.80 20.72
CA ARG A 289 -2.65 -9.16 19.59
C ARG A 289 -1.79 -9.53 18.38
N ARG A 290 -2.37 -10.30 17.47
CA ARG A 290 -1.79 -10.51 16.15
C ARG A 290 -2.21 -9.40 15.20
N GLU A 291 -1.25 -8.71 14.62
CA GLU A 291 -1.46 -7.61 13.68
C GLU A 291 -0.81 -7.91 12.32
N TYR A 292 -1.37 -7.33 11.26
CA TYR A 292 -0.76 -7.34 9.94
C TYR A 292 0.32 -6.26 9.87
N VAL A 293 1.38 -6.57 9.12
CA VAL A 293 2.39 -5.59 8.69
C VAL A 293 2.44 -5.63 7.18
N TRP A 294 2.00 -4.55 6.58
CA TRP A 294 2.07 -4.31 5.15
C TRP A 294 3.42 -3.67 4.87
N VAL A 295 4.27 -4.37 4.12
CA VAL A 295 5.55 -3.83 3.66
C VAL A 295 5.25 -3.00 2.41
N LEU A 296 5.48 -1.70 2.49
CA LEU A 296 5.23 -0.75 1.41
C LEU A 296 6.56 -0.26 0.84
N ALA A 297 6.73 -0.42 -0.47
CA ALA A 297 7.86 0.15 -1.19
C ALA A 297 7.44 1.51 -1.79
N PRO A 298 8.14 2.62 -1.46
CA PRO A 298 7.89 3.92 -2.07
C PRO A 298 8.12 3.89 -3.58
N VAL A 299 7.27 4.59 -4.32
CA VAL A 299 7.38 4.81 -5.77
C VAL A 299 7.09 6.27 -6.07
N SER A 300 7.73 6.82 -7.11
CA SER A 300 7.56 8.23 -7.48
C SER A 300 6.18 8.54 -8.05
N SER A 301 5.52 7.52 -8.63
CA SER A 301 4.26 7.65 -9.35
C SER A 301 3.45 6.35 -9.22
N PRO A 302 2.10 6.42 -9.30
CA PRO A 302 1.27 5.21 -9.28
C PRO A 302 1.42 4.33 -10.52
N MET A 303 2.16 4.80 -11.53
CA MET A 303 2.33 4.15 -12.81
C MET A 303 3.47 3.11 -12.80
N PRO A 304 3.19 1.81 -13.05
CA PRO A 304 4.17 0.73 -12.95
C PRO A 304 5.46 0.91 -13.77
N GLU A 305 5.37 1.58 -14.91
CA GLU A 305 6.49 1.90 -15.79
C GLU A 305 7.55 2.81 -15.14
N THR A 306 7.18 3.53 -14.08
CA THR A 306 8.09 4.41 -13.34
C THR A 306 8.79 3.71 -12.17
N TRP A 307 8.40 2.47 -11.86
CA TRP A 307 8.83 1.83 -10.62
C TRP A 307 10.29 1.38 -10.69
N PRO A 308 11.08 1.65 -9.64
CA PRO A 308 12.46 1.17 -9.52
C PRO A 308 12.59 -0.35 -9.69
N GLU A 309 13.76 -0.81 -10.12
CA GLU A 309 14.03 -2.23 -10.40
C GLU A 309 13.89 -3.10 -9.15
N ASP A 310 14.40 -2.65 -8.00
CA ASP A 310 14.28 -3.34 -6.71
C ASP A 310 12.81 -3.52 -6.28
N VAL A 311 11.95 -2.54 -6.55
CA VAL A 311 10.50 -2.65 -6.33
C VAL A 311 9.87 -3.67 -7.27
N ARG A 312 10.24 -3.65 -8.57
CA ARG A 312 9.72 -4.60 -9.56
C ARG A 312 10.14 -6.03 -9.26
N ASP A 313 11.39 -6.24 -8.85
CA ASP A 313 11.92 -7.54 -8.44
C ASP A 313 11.13 -8.09 -7.24
N ALA A 314 10.93 -7.28 -6.21
CA ALA A 314 10.16 -7.69 -5.03
C ALA A 314 8.70 -8.03 -5.36
N LEU A 315 8.05 -7.26 -6.25
CA LEU A 315 6.70 -7.58 -6.72
C LEU A 315 6.64 -8.88 -7.54
N SER A 316 7.72 -9.22 -8.24
CA SER A 316 7.80 -10.48 -9.01
C SER A 316 7.89 -11.70 -8.10
N GLU A 317 8.44 -11.52 -6.91
CA GLU A 317 8.64 -12.57 -5.90
C GLU A 317 7.50 -12.65 -4.86
N ASP A 318 6.68 -11.59 -4.74
CA ASP A 318 5.52 -11.61 -3.86
C ASP A 318 4.54 -12.73 -4.26
N ASN A 319 4.35 -13.68 -3.36
CA ASN A 319 3.41 -14.79 -3.52
C ASN A 319 1.97 -14.42 -3.12
N HIS A 320 1.75 -13.18 -2.68
CA HIS A 320 0.47 -12.63 -2.22
C HIS A 320 -0.11 -13.36 -0.99
N GLN A 321 0.73 -14.10 -0.25
CA GLN A 321 0.36 -14.77 0.99
C GLN A 321 0.82 -13.96 2.21
N VAL A 322 0.20 -14.26 3.36
CA VAL A 322 0.59 -13.68 4.63
C VAL A 322 1.71 -14.51 5.25
N HIS A 323 2.87 -13.89 5.46
CA HIS A 323 3.98 -14.50 6.18
C HIS A 323 3.77 -14.39 7.69
N ASP A 324 3.47 -15.50 8.36
CA ASP A 324 3.04 -15.51 9.77
C ASP A 324 4.21 -15.74 10.74
N ASP A 325 4.90 -14.66 11.11
CA ASP A 325 5.99 -14.69 12.11
C ASP A 325 5.47 -14.86 13.54
N SER A 326 4.18 -14.64 13.78
CA SER A 326 3.58 -14.72 15.13
C SER A 326 3.64 -16.14 15.73
N ARG A 327 3.81 -17.16 14.88
CA ARG A 327 3.95 -18.55 15.32
C ARG A 327 5.29 -18.83 15.98
N ASP A 328 6.31 -18.09 15.60
CA ASP A 328 7.69 -18.33 16.02
C ASP A 328 8.04 -17.58 17.32
N ILE A 329 7.26 -16.55 17.68
CA ILE A 329 7.53 -15.66 18.82
C ILE A 329 6.22 -15.50 19.56
N VAL A 330 6.02 -16.19 20.67
CA VAL A 330 4.80 -16.03 21.48
C VAL A 330 5.12 -15.03 22.61
N PRO A 331 4.44 -13.87 22.67
CA PRO A 331 4.56 -12.94 23.78
C PRO A 331 4.13 -13.63 25.07
N GLN A 332 4.80 -13.30 26.16
CA GLN A 332 4.36 -13.78 27.48
C GLN A 332 3.02 -13.11 27.79
N ALA A 333 1.93 -13.89 27.80
CA ALA A 333 0.74 -13.50 28.55
C ALA A 333 1.07 -13.60 30.04
N ALA A 334 0.38 -12.82 30.88
CA ALA A 334 0.42 -12.83 32.35
C ALA A 334 0.79 -14.21 32.96
N PRO A 335 1.53 -14.23 34.10
CA PRO A 335 2.38 -15.35 34.51
C PRO A 335 1.66 -16.69 34.38
N VAL A 336 2.08 -17.47 33.40
CA VAL A 336 1.62 -18.85 33.21
C VAL A 336 2.41 -19.71 34.19
N GLU A 337 1.71 -20.48 35.01
CA GLU A 337 2.21 -21.29 36.14
C GLU A 337 3.29 -22.35 35.80
N ASN A 338 3.79 -22.39 34.56
CA ASN A 338 4.93 -23.21 34.14
C ASN A 338 5.94 -22.33 33.40
N GLU A 339 6.86 -21.69 34.14
CA GLU A 339 7.95 -20.90 33.56
C GLU A 339 8.88 -21.79 32.74
N VAL A 340 8.74 -21.72 31.41
CA VAL A 340 9.76 -22.23 30.49
C VAL A 340 11.04 -21.43 30.75
N SER A 341 12.15 -22.11 31.03
CA SER A 341 13.43 -21.43 31.32
C SER A 341 13.83 -20.48 30.18
N ASN A 342 14.48 -19.37 30.53
CA ASN A 342 15.01 -18.41 29.55
C ASN A 342 15.89 -19.11 28.49
N GLN A 343 16.59 -20.17 28.89
CA GLN A 343 17.42 -20.96 28.01
C GLN A 343 16.61 -21.72 26.94
N GLU A 344 15.55 -22.43 27.35
CA GLU A 344 14.67 -23.15 26.41
C GLU A 344 13.97 -22.15 25.48
N ARG A 345 13.58 -20.99 25.99
CA ARG A 345 13.05 -19.89 25.18
C ARG A 345 14.08 -19.38 24.16
N TYR A 346 15.33 -19.17 24.57
CA TYR A 346 16.41 -18.76 23.66
C TYR A 346 16.66 -19.80 22.57
N LYS A 347 16.65 -21.10 22.90
CA LYS A 347 16.77 -22.19 21.93
C LYS A 347 15.64 -22.16 20.89
N ARG A 348 14.39 -21.96 21.32
CA ARG A 348 13.24 -21.85 20.42
C ARG A 348 13.34 -20.65 19.49
N LEU A 349 13.67 -19.47 20.02
CA LEU A 349 13.84 -18.24 19.25
C LEU A 349 15.00 -18.36 18.26
N THR A 350 16.11 -18.99 18.67
CA THR A 350 17.27 -19.23 17.78
C THR A 350 16.92 -20.21 16.68
N ALA A 351 16.23 -21.32 16.99
CA ALA A 351 15.77 -22.28 15.99
C ALA A 351 14.81 -21.63 14.99
N ALA A 352 13.90 -20.77 15.46
CA ALA A 352 13.03 -19.97 14.59
C ALA A 352 13.84 -19.05 13.67
N ALA A 353 14.77 -18.27 14.23
CA ALA A 353 15.64 -17.40 13.45
C ALA A 353 16.42 -18.16 12.36
N HIS A 354 16.95 -19.35 12.67
CA HIS A 354 17.61 -20.20 11.69
C HIS A 354 16.67 -20.77 10.63
N ARG A 355 15.43 -21.15 10.97
CA ARG A 355 14.43 -21.56 9.97
C ARG A 355 14.12 -20.42 9.00
N THR A 356 13.90 -19.22 9.53
CA THR A 356 13.69 -18.01 8.72
C THR A 356 14.91 -17.72 7.83
N ALA A 357 16.13 -17.77 8.38
CA ALA A 357 17.37 -17.54 7.63
C ALA A 357 17.59 -18.58 6.52
N LYS A 358 17.29 -19.87 6.78
CA LYS A 358 17.39 -20.94 5.76
C LYS A 358 16.35 -20.77 4.64
N GLY A 359 15.12 -20.38 4.97
CA GLY A 359 14.09 -20.07 3.97
C GLY A 359 14.48 -18.88 3.08
N ARG A 360 15.15 -17.88 3.66
CA ARG A 360 15.70 -16.71 2.95
C ARG A 360 16.88 -17.07 2.03
N ALA A 361 17.67 -18.10 2.36
CA ALA A 361 18.82 -18.51 1.56
C ALA A 361 18.47 -19.28 0.27
N SER A 362 17.26 -19.82 0.15
CA SER A 362 16.84 -20.58 -1.06
C SER A 362 16.25 -19.72 -2.18
N HIS A 363 15.90 -18.46 -1.91
CA HIS A 363 15.31 -17.53 -2.89
C HIS A 363 16.42 -16.65 -3.47
N SER A 364 16.87 -16.95 -4.70
CA SER A 364 18.17 -16.52 -5.22
C SER A 364 18.23 -15.15 -5.91
N LYS A 365 17.24 -14.26 -5.74
CA LYS A 365 17.32 -12.84 -6.18
C LYS A 365 16.67 -11.82 -5.22
N ALA A 366 15.81 -12.27 -4.29
CA ALA A 366 15.16 -11.57 -3.16
C ALA A 366 16.04 -10.84 -2.14
N PHE A 367 17.32 -10.65 -2.45
CA PHE A 367 18.38 -10.42 -1.49
C PHE A 367 18.36 -9.02 -0.85
N GLN A 368 17.50 -8.11 -1.31
CA GLN A 368 17.42 -6.76 -0.75
C GLN A 368 16.26 -6.65 0.23
N THR A 369 15.06 -7.11 -0.06
CA THR A 369 13.86 -6.67 0.66
C THR A 369 13.56 -7.51 1.90
N GLU A 370 13.74 -8.83 1.81
CA GLU A 370 13.70 -9.72 2.97
C GLU A 370 14.93 -9.57 3.90
N ARG A 371 16.02 -8.98 3.38
CA ARG A 371 17.24 -8.74 4.14
C ARG A 371 17.03 -7.70 5.24
N TYR A 372 16.24 -6.64 4.97
CA TYR A 372 16.06 -5.53 5.90
C TYR A 372 14.91 -5.73 6.91
N LEU A 373 14.04 -6.70 6.68
CA LEU A 373 13.06 -7.16 7.68
C LEU A 373 13.78 -8.01 8.75
N ARG A 374 14.31 -7.33 9.76
CA ARG A 374 14.96 -7.95 10.93
C ARG A 374 14.05 -9.01 11.55
N SER A 375 14.58 -10.21 11.71
CA SER A 375 13.95 -11.36 12.33
C SER A 375 13.61 -10.99 13.76
N PRO A 376 12.31 -10.88 14.11
CA PRO A 376 11.95 -10.50 15.46
C PRO A 376 12.37 -11.61 16.45
N ALA A 377 12.49 -12.86 16.00
CA ALA A 377 12.95 -13.98 16.81
C ALA A 377 14.45 -13.84 17.14
N ALA A 378 15.26 -13.44 16.17
CA ALA A 378 16.68 -13.19 16.39
C ALA A 378 16.89 -12.00 17.34
N ARG A 379 16.13 -10.92 17.14
CA ARG A 379 16.17 -9.75 18.02
C ARG A 379 15.79 -10.11 19.46
N GLU A 380 14.68 -10.81 19.65
CA GLU A 380 14.20 -11.21 20.97
C GLU A 380 15.17 -12.16 21.68
N ALA A 381 15.77 -13.09 20.93
CA ALA A 381 16.81 -13.97 21.47
C ALA A 381 18.00 -13.16 22.01
N VAL A 382 18.43 -12.12 21.30
CA VAL A 382 19.54 -11.26 21.72
C VAL A 382 19.16 -10.39 22.92
N ILE A 383 17.93 -9.87 22.98
CA ILE A 383 17.42 -9.19 24.19
C ILE A 383 17.45 -10.14 25.39
N LEU A 384 16.95 -11.36 25.23
CA LEU A 384 16.94 -12.36 26.29
C LEU A 384 18.35 -12.71 26.76
N ARG A 385 19.29 -12.91 25.82
CA ARG A 385 20.71 -13.18 26.10
C ARG A 385 21.45 -12.00 26.72
N SER A 386 20.97 -10.78 26.49
CA SER A 386 21.57 -9.56 27.04
C SER A 386 21.31 -9.40 28.53
N GLU A 387 20.22 -10.00 29.04
CA GLU A 387 19.79 -9.87 30.44
C GLU A 387 19.69 -8.39 30.88
N GLY A 388 19.27 -7.52 29.96
CA GLY A 388 19.15 -6.08 30.19
C GLY A 388 20.49 -5.32 30.23
N ARG A 389 21.60 -5.96 29.85
CA ARG A 389 22.95 -5.35 29.87
C ARG A 389 23.56 -5.22 28.49
N CYS A 390 24.40 -4.19 28.32
CA CYS A 390 25.21 -4.06 27.11
C CYS A 390 26.19 -5.24 27.02
N GLU A 391 26.19 -5.94 25.88
CA GLU A 391 27.06 -7.09 25.66
C GLU A 391 28.50 -6.69 25.28
N ASN A 392 28.79 -5.40 25.05
CA ASN A 392 30.16 -4.96 24.85
C ASN A 392 30.94 -5.05 26.18
N ASP A 393 31.93 -5.94 26.23
CA ASP A 393 32.80 -6.17 27.39
C ASP A 393 33.69 -4.97 27.77
N THR A 394 33.77 -3.95 26.90
CA THR A 394 34.45 -2.67 27.16
C THR A 394 33.49 -1.51 27.39
N CYS A 395 32.22 -1.80 27.67
CA CYS A 395 31.24 -0.77 28.00
C CYS A 395 31.70 0.00 29.25
N LEU A 396 31.75 1.33 29.17
CA LEU A 396 32.11 2.21 30.28
C LEU A 396 30.96 2.42 31.28
N GLY A 397 29.80 1.82 31.00
CA GLY A 397 28.57 1.98 31.77
C GLY A 397 27.39 2.34 30.87
N HIS A 398 26.20 1.89 31.27
CA HIS A 398 24.93 2.30 30.68
C HIS A 398 23.87 2.39 31.77
N SER A 399 22.79 3.11 31.51
CA SER A 399 21.69 3.25 32.45
C SER A 399 20.99 1.90 32.68
N SER A 400 20.53 1.67 33.92
CA SER A 400 19.60 0.60 34.29
C SER A 400 18.13 1.04 34.19
N GLU A 401 17.88 2.29 33.83
CA GLU A 401 16.55 2.83 33.58
C GLU A 401 15.91 2.13 32.38
N LEU A 402 14.58 2.01 32.44
CA LEU A 402 13.76 1.39 31.40
C LEU A 402 13.09 2.46 30.57
N THR A 403 12.77 2.12 29.33
CA THR A 403 11.88 2.94 28.48
C THR A 403 10.47 3.01 29.06
N ASP A 404 9.63 3.92 28.55
CA ASP A 404 8.20 3.99 28.91
C ASP A 404 7.45 2.66 28.66
N ALA A 405 7.98 1.82 27.76
CA ALA A 405 7.47 0.47 27.47
C ALA A 405 8.05 -0.63 28.38
N GLY A 406 8.80 -0.28 29.43
CA GLY A 406 9.42 -1.22 30.38
C GLY A 406 10.60 -2.02 29.81
N ALA A 407 11.11 -1.68 28.63
CA ALA A 407 12.25 -2.37 27.99
C ALA A 407 13.60 -1.71 28.34
N PRO A 408 14.71 -2.47 28.40
CA PRO A 408 16.04 -1.91 28.62
C PRO A 408 16.46 -1.00 27.46
N ILE A 409 17.21 0.07 27.77
CA ILE A 409 17.72 1.01 26.78
C ILE A 409 18.92 0.39 26.02
N LEU A 410 18.61 -0.55 25.12
CA LEU A 410 19.57 -1.29 24.31
C LEU A 410 19.11 -1.37 22.85
N ASP A 411 20.07 -1.17 21.95
CA ASP A 411 19.93 -1.39 20.51
C ASP A 411 20.48 -2.77 20.15
N VAL A 412 19.62 -3.64 19.63
CA VAL A 412 20.06 -4.90 18.99
C VAL A 412 20.43 -4.63 17.54
N ASP A 413 21.67 -4.97 17.20
CA ASP A 413 22.24 -4.69 15.87
C ASP A 413 23.17 -5.81 15.38
N HIS A 414 23.34 -5.96 14.07
CA HIS A 414 24.24 -6.97 13.47
C HIS A 414 25.68 -6.54 13.60
N VAL A 415 26.57 -7.41 14.09
CA VAL A 415 27.96 -7.06 14.35
C VAL A 415 28.68 -6.48 13.12
N ASN A 416 28.47 -7.06 11.93
CA ASN A 416 29.15 -6.62 10.71
C ASN A 416 28.30 -5.69 9.83
N GLY A 417 27.15 -5.23 10.34
CA GLY A 417 26.12 -4.55 9.56
C GLY A 417 25.39 -5.52 8.62
N LEU A 418 24.07 -5.37 8.52
CA LEU A 418 23.21 -6.26 7.77
C LEU A 418 23.64 -6.43 6.30
N ALA A 419 24.21 -5.40 5.67
CA ALA A 419 24.75 -5.42 4.30
C ALA A 419 25.96 -6.36 4.09
N ARG A 420 26.63 -6.81 5.17
CA ARG A 420 27.78 -7.74 5.10
C ARG A 420 27.54 -9.08 5.81
N THR A 421 26.57 -9.16 6.72
CA THR A 421 26.07 -10.44 7.26
C THR A 421 25.05 -11.06 6.30
N ARG A 422 25.22 -12.34 5.97
CA ARG A 422 24.30 -13.09 5.09
C ARG A 422 23.11 -13.68 5.85
N GLU A 423 23.20 -13.78 7.17
CA GLU A 423 22.24 -14.47 8.03
C GLU A 423 21.79 -13.55 9.15
N ASP A 424 20.49 -13.62 9.45
CA ASP A 424 19.79 -12.78 10.41
C ASP A 424 19.51 -13.58 11.68
N THR A 425 20.59 -14.00 12.34
CA THR A 425 20.59 -14.99 13.43
C THR A 425 21.26 -14.43 14.70
N PRO A 426 20.89 -14.92 15.91
CA PRO A 426 21.35 -14.36 17.18
C PRO A 426 22.88 -14.28 17.33
N GLU A 427 23.63 -15.24 16.83
CA GLU A 427 25.10 -15.33 16.89
C GLU A 427 25.82 -14.31 16.02
N THR A 428 25.09 -13.64 15.12
CA THR A 428 25.60 -12.54 14.29
C THR A 428 25.19 -11.16 14.81
N MET A 429 24.36 -11.13 15.86
CA MET A 429 23.80 -9.92 16.46
C MET A 429 24.34 -9.68 17.87
N ILE A 430 24.23 -8.44 18.33
CA ILE A 430 24.72 -7.98 19.64
C ILE A 430 23.79 -6.91 20.21
N ALA A 431 23.56 -6.91 21.52
CA ALA A 431 22.86 -5.83 22.23
C ALA A 431 23.84 -4.77 22.75
N LEU A 432 23.65 -3.51 22.36
CA LEU A 432 24.53 -2.39 22.71
C LEU A 432 23.74 -1.24 23.33
N CYS A 433 24.31 -0.56 24.33
CA CYS A 433 23.77 0.72 24.79
C CYS A 433 23.98 1.81 23.72
N PRO A 434 23.27 2.96 23.78
CA PRO A 434 23.39 4.03 22.79
C PRO A 434 24.84 4.50 22.56
N ASN A 435 25.66 4.54 23.62
CA ASN A 435 27.07 4.91 23.53
C ASN A 435 27.90 3.86 22.78
N CYS A 436 27.78 2.58 23.13
CA CYS A 436 28.50 1.51 22.45
C CYS A 436 28.03 1.32 21.00
N HIS A 437 26.74 1.54 20.73
CA HIS A 437 26.19 1.54 19.38
C HIS A 437 26.77 2.70 18.55
N ALA A 438 26.90 3.89 19.12
CA ALA A 438 27.60 5.02 18.49
C ALA A 438 29.09 4.72 18.21
N LEU A 439 29.79 4.07 19.14
CA LEU A 439 31.20 3.67 18.93
C LEU A 439 31.35 2.67 17.78
N LYS A 440 30.43 1.72 17.66
CA LYS A 440 30.40 0.75 16.56
C LYS A 440 30.14 1.41 15.21
N THR A 441 29.19 2.35 15.14
CA THR A 441 28.77 2.97 13.87
C THR A 441 29.75 4.04 13.39
N ARG A 442 30.18 4.92 14.28
CA ARG A 442 30.95 6.15 13.95
C ARG A 442 32.25 6.33 14.73
N GLY A 443 32.64 5.39 15.60
CA GLY A 443 33.87 5.49 16.38
C GLY A 443 35.14 5.22 15.56
N ILE A 444 36.25 5.88 15.91
CA ILE A 444 37.55 5.74 15.24
C ILE A 444 38.05 4.28 15.30
N LYS A 445 37.80 3.58 16.42
CA LYS A 445 38.20 2.18 16.65
C LYS A 445 37.15 1.16 16.20
N ARG A 446 36.14 1.56 15.41
CA ARG A 446 34.99 0.69 15.03
C ARG A 446 35.39 -0.67 14.45
N LYS A 447 36.38 -0.74 13.56
CA LYS A 447 36.81 -2.02 12.95
C LYS A 447 37.37 -3.01 13.99
N ALA A 448 38.12 -2.51 14.97
CA ALA A 448 38.65 -3.33 16.06
C ALA A 448 37.51 -3.79 16.99
N MET A 449 36.58 -2.88 17.28
CA MET A 449 35.37 -3.17 18.06
C MET A 449 34.50 -4.23 17.37
N GLU A 450 34.22 -4.11 16.07
CA GLU A 450 33.46 -5.11 15.29
C GLU A 450 34.06 -6.52 15.40
N LYS A 451 35.39 -6.65 15.27
CA LYS A 451 36.08 -7.95 15.43
C LYS A 451 35.87 -8.54 16.83
N ARG A 452 35.95 -7.70 17.87
CA ARG A 452 35.75 -8.10 19.26
C ARG A 452 34.29 -8.49 19.53
N LEU A 453 33.34 -7.66 19.12
CA LEU A 453 31.89 -7.92 19.23
C LEU A 453 31.49 -9.23 18.53
N ARG A 454 32.16 -9.58 17.42
CA ARG A 454 31.89 -10.85 16.71
C ARG A 454 32.26 -12.06 17.55
N SER A 455 33.39 -11.99 18.24
CA SER A 455 33.80 -13.03 19.17
C SER A 455 32.82 -13.13 20.33
N ILE A 456 32.44 -11.99 20.90
CA ILE A 456 31.51 -11.93 22.03
C ILE A 456 30.15 -12.52 21.67
N ALA A 457 29.55 -12.10 20.55
CA ALA A 457 28.23 -12.59 20.11
C ALA A 457 28.22 -14.12 19.96
N ARG A 458 29.26 -14.70 19.34
CA ARG A 458 29.40 -16.15 19.19
C ARG A 458 29.61 -16.87 20.51
N THR A 459 30.48 -16.34 21.38
CA THR A 459 30.74 -16.91 22.70
C THR A 459 29.47 -16.90 23.56
N ARG A 460 28.78 -15.75 23.64
CA ARG A 460 27.52 -15.62 24.39
C ARG A 460 26.42 -16.51 23.82
N HIS A 461 26.29 -16.59 22.49
CA HIS A 461 25.34 -17.51 21.86
C HIS A 461 25.59 -18.95 22.29
N LYS A 462 26.86 -19.39 22.27
CA LYS A 462 27.23 -20.75 22.65
C LYS A 462 26.96 -21.01 24.13
N GLN A 463 27.38 -20.10 25.01
CA GLN A 463 27.11 -20.17 26.45
C GLN A 463 25.61 -20.30 26.74
N PHE A 464 24.79 -19.40 26.19
CA PHE A 464 23.34 -19.41 26.43
C PHE A 464 22.63 -20.63 25.79
N SER A 465 23.23 -21.24 24.76
CA SER A 465 22.71 -22.47 24.15
C SER A 465 23.10 -23.73 24.91
N ASP A 466 24.29 -23.77 25.51
CA ASP A 466 24.90 -24.98 26.08
C ASP A 466 24.72 -25.11 27.61
N ASP A 467 24.25 -24.06 28.31
CA ASP A 467 24.15 -24.03 29.78
C ASP A 467 23.17 -25.07 30.36
N SER A 468 23.61 -26.32 30.46
CA SER A 468 22.87 -27.40 31.13
C SER A 468 23.09 -27.18 32.62
N GLY A 469 22.08 -26.62 33.29
CA GLY A 469 22.13 -26.11 34.67
C GLY A 469 23.20 -26.77 35.55
N THR A 470 24.10 -25.94 36.06
CA THR A 470 24.93 -26.27 37.23
C THR A 470 24.24 -25.80 38.49
#